data_AF-A0A497G2A3-F1
#
_entry.id   AF-A0A497G2A3-F1
#
_cell.length_a   1.000
_cell.length_b   1.000
_cell.length_c   1.000
_cell.angle_alpha   90.00
_cell.angle_beta   90.00
_cell.angle_gamma   90.00
#
_symmetry.space_group_name_H-M   'P 1'
#
loop_
_entity.id
_entity.type
_entity.pdbx_description
1 polymer ?
#
loop_
_entity_poly.entity_id
_entity_poly.type
_entity_poly.pdbx_seq_one_letter_code
_entity_poly.pdbx_strand_id
1 'polypeptide(L)'
;MKDLTIVFNYPDEQIMPNKCPQIVLEEIRGQNTLFFVSHSHSDHFTKKIFALAKQTKEYIFILSYDVSQRYSMPSNAIIMRPGDRVSLLKISVEAFDSSDLGVAYMVYLNNLHIFHSGDLSDWSRKELPPEVNK
;
A
#
# COMPACT_ATOMS: atom_id res chain seq x y z
N MET A 1 1.66 24.25 -4.63
CA MET A 1 1.43 23.26 -3.56
C MET A 1 1.56 21.88 -4.19
N LYS A 2 2.17 20.90 -3.51
CA LYS A 2 2.01 19.49 -3.88
C LYS A 2 0.56 19.14 -3.53
N ASP A 3 -0.29 18.93 -4.53
CA ASP A 3 -1.75 18.80 -4.31
C ASP A 3 -2.14 17.46 -3.67
N LEU A 4 -1.26 16.46 -3.76
CA LEU A 4 -1.47 15.13 -3.21
C LEU A 4 -0.13 14.41 -3.02
N THR A 5 0.04 13.74 -1.88
CA THR A 5 1.12 12.78 -1.62
C THR A 5 0.54 11.36 -1.67
N ILE A 6 1.25 10.41 -2.28
CA ILE A 6 0.87 8.98 -2.29
C ILE A 6 2.00 8.19 -1.62
N VAL A 7 1.64 7.34 -0.67
CA VAL A 7 2.55 6.45 0.04
C VAL A 7 2.15 5.01 -0.27
N PHE A 8 3.06 4.26 -0.90
CA PHE A 8 2.88 2.84 -1.15
C PHE A 8 3.63 2.02 -0.12
N ASN A 9 2.88 1.22 0.64
CA ASN A 9 3.35 0.43 1.77
C ASN A 9 4.00 1.29 2.88
N TYR A 10 4.12 0.70 4.06
CA TYR A 10 4.93 1.23 5.15
C TYR A 10 5.41 0.05 5.98
N PRO A 11 6.56 -0.55 5.63
CA PRO A 11 7.18 -1.66 6.35
C PRO A 11 7.40 -1.40 7.85
N ASP A 12 7.71 -2.45 8.61
CA ASP A 12 8.18 -2.30 9.98
C ASP A 12 9.48 -1.48 10.01
N GLU A 13 9.57 -0.56 10.96
CA GLU A 13 10.71 0.34 11.10
C GLU A 13 12.01 -0.40 11.46
N GLN A 14 11.94 -1.64 11.96
CA GLN A 14 13.12 -2.48 12.23
C GLN A 14 13.85 -2.94 10.97
N ILE A 15 13.15 -3.00 9.83
CA ILE A 15 13.70 -3.44 8.53
C ILE A 15 13.87 -2.27 7.56
N MET A 16 13.28 -1.11 7.87
CA MET A 16 13.51 0.11 7.10
C MET A 16 14.92 0.65 7.31
N PRO A 17 15.53 1.29 6.29
CA PRO A 17 16.70 2.12 6.50
C PRO A 17 16.42 3.23 7.52
N ASN A 18 17.35 3.50 8.43
CA ASN A 18 17.17 4.40 9.59
C ASN A 18 16.56 5.79 9.26
N LYS A 19 16.79 6.34 8.07
CA LYS A 19 16.26 7.66 7.66
C LYS A 19 14.87 7.60 7.03
N CYS A 20 14.40 6.43 6.61
CA CYS A 20 13.15 6.29 5.84
C CYS A 20 11.93 6.80 6.61
N PRO A 21 11.70 6.46 7.89
CA PRO A 21 10.55 6.98 8.65
C PRO A 21 10.52 8.51 8.71
N GLN A 22 11.68 9.13 8.91
CA GLN A 22 11.81 10.59 8.97
C GLN A 22 11.52 11.25 7.61
N ILE A 23 12.04 10.68 6.52
CA ILE A 23 11.79 11.18 5.15
C ILE A 23 10.29 11.10 4.83
N VAL A 24 9.65 9.97 5.12
CA VAL A 24 8.20 9.81 4.89
C VAL A 24 7.43 10.85 5.71
N LEU A 25 7.78 11.03 6.99
CA LEU A 25 7.15 12.02 7.86
C LEU A 25 7.28 13.45 7.30
N GLU A 26 8.45 13.82 6.79
CA GLU A 26 8.70 15.14 6.18
C GLU A 26 7.88 15.34 4.90
N GLU A 27 7.72 14.31 4.07
CA GLU A 27 6.97 14.37 2.81
C GLU A 27 5.44 14.41 2.98
N ILE A 28 4.91 13.85 4.06
CA ILE A 28 3.45 13.81 4.30
C ILE A 28 2.95 14.94 5.21
N ARG A 29 3.82 15.60 5.97
CA ARG A 29 3.41 16.55 7.01
C ARG A 29 2.64 17.72 6.41
N GLY A 30 1.39 17.91 6.85
CA GLY A 30 0.51 18.97 6.35
C GLY A 30 0.02 18.78 4.91
N GLN A 31 0.22 17.60 4.32
CA GLN A 31 -0.19 17.27 2.96
C GLN A 31 -1.49 16.46 2.95
N ASN A 32 -2.27 16.54 1.87
CA ASN A 32 -3.33 15.56 1.62
C ASN A 32 -2.65 14.26 1.16
N THR A 33 -2.95 13.13 1.79
CA THR A 33 -2.19 11.88 1.56
C THR A 33 -3.08 10.67 1.31
N LEU A 34 -2.78 9.89 0.28
CA LEU A 34 -3.33 8.54 0.10
C LEU A 34 -2.29 7.50 0.52
N PHE A 35 -2.68 6.60 1.40
CA PHE A 35 -1.85 5.48 1.83
C PHE A 35 -2.38 4.20 1.20
N PHE A 36 -1.51 3.52 0.45
CA PHE A 36 -1.79 2.21 -0.13
C PHE A 36 -1.06 1.14 0.67
N VAL A 37 -1.72 0.03 0.99
CA VAL A 37 -1.08 -1.15 1.57
C VAL A 37 -1.48 -2.37 0.74
N SER A 38 -0.47 -3.02 0.15
CA SER A 38 -0.62 -4.15 -0.76
C SER A 38 -0.97 -5.45 -0.05
N HIS A 39 -0.37 -5.71 1.12
CA HIS A 39 -0.75 -6.82 2.00
C HIS A 39 -0.23 -6.61 3.42
N SER A 40 -0.47 -7.56 4.31
CA SER A 40 -0.26 -7.44 5.76
C SER A 40 1.07 -7.96 6.33
N HIS A 41 1.98 -8.50 5.52
CA HIS A 41 3.33 -8.84 6.00
C HIS A 41 4.11 -7.61 6.47
N SER A 42 5.04 -7.83 7.40
CA SER A 42 5.79 -6.77 8.09
C SER A 42 6.69 -5.96 7.17
N ASP A 43 7.14 -6.52 6.06
CA ASP A 43 7.88 -5.85 4.99
C ASP A 43 7.03 -4.94 4.11
N HIS A 44 5.70 -4.95 4.28
CA HIS A 44 4.76 -4.08 3.56
C HIS A 44 3.94 -3.20 4.51
N PHE A 45 3.69 -3.65 5.75
CA PHE A 45 2.76 -3.02 6.65
C PHE A 45 3.20 -3.06 8.12
N THR A 46 3.01 -1.92 8.80
CA THR A 46 2.94 -1.84 10.26
C THR A 46 1.80 -0.92 10.70
N LYS A 47 1.17 -1.22 11.84
CA LYS A 47 0.10 -0.37 12.42
C LYS A 47 0.57 1.05 12.76
N LYS A 48 1.89 1.27 12.86
CA LYS A 48 2.46 2.62 13.06
C LYS A 48 2.04 3.59 11.95
N ILE A 49 1.74 3.10 10.74
CA ILE A 49 1.23 3.92 9.63
C ILE A 49 -0.04 4.69 10.02
N PHE A 50 -0.90 4.15 10.90
CA PHE A 50 -2.11 4.83 11.36
C PHE A 50 -1.83 6.02 12.26
N ALA A 51 -0.79 5.94 13.10
CA ALA A 51 -0.36 7.06 13.92
C ALA A 51 0.36 8.11 13.06
N LEU A 52 1.20 7.66 12.12
CA LEU A 52 1.92 8.49 11.16
C LEU A 52 0.95 9.32 10.30
N ALA A 53 -0.14 8.73 9.81
CA ALA A 53 -1.14 9.41 8.98
C ALA A 53 -1.80 10.61 9.68
N LYS A 54 -1.82 10.67 11.02
CA LYS A 54 -2.33 11.82 11.77
C LYS A 54 -1.48 13.09 11.63
N GLN A 55 -0.29 12.99 11.04
CA GLN A 55 0.59 14.14 10.76
C GLN A 55 0.25 14.82 9.41
N THR A 56 -0.65 14.22 8.64
CA THR A 56 -1.13 14.75 7.36
C THR A 56 -2.24 15.77 7.57
N LYS A 57 -2.56 16.56 6.54
CA LYS A 57 -3.70 17.48 6.58
C LYS A 57 -5.02 16.72 6.49
N GLU A 58 -5.12 15.84 5.50
CA GLU A 58 -6.23 14.92 5.27
C GLU A 58 -5.66 13.60 4.76
N TYR A 59 -6.29 12.47 5.10
CA TYR A 59 -5.84 11.16 4.61
C TYR A 59 -6.96 10.17 4.34
N ILE A 60 -6.71 9.27 3.39
CA ILE A 60 -7.53 8.08 3.13
C ILE A 60 -6.58 6.88 3.02
N PHE A 61 -7.03 5.75 3.56
CA PHE A 61 -6.34 4.48 3.40
C PHE A 61 -7.01 3.65 2.30
N ILE A 62 -6.22 3.07 1.41
CA ILE A 62 -6.62 2.06 0.44
C ILE A 62 -5.84 0.79 0.81
N LEU A 63 -6.54 -0.18 1.39
CA LEU A 63 -5.92 -1.32 2.04
C LEU A 63 -6.39 -2.61 1.39
N SER A 64 -5.48 -3.56 1.25
CA SER A 64 -5.86 -4.91 0.87
C SER A 64 -6.74 -5.55 1.95
N TYR A 65 -7.68 -6.39 1.52
CA TYR A 65 -8.60 -7.11 2.38
C TYR A 65 -7.89 -7.93 3.47
N ASP A 66 -6.72 -8.51 3.20
CA ASP A 66 -5.99 -9.34 4.16
C ASP A 66 -5.52 -8.56 5.39
N VAL A 67 -5.21 -7.26 5.24
CA VAL A 67 -4.90 -6.35 6.35
C VAL A 67 -6.12 -6.23 7.28
N SER A 68 -7.32 -6.06 6.70
CA SER A 68 -8.56 -5.94 7.46
C SER A 68 -8.99 -7.24 8.16
N GLN A 69 -8.56 -8.39 7.65
CA GLN A 69 -8.82 -9.69 8.27
C GLN A 69 -7.98 -9.90 9.54
N ARG A 70 -6.79 -9.29 9.60
CA ARG A 70 -5.85 -9.43 10.72
C ARG A 70 -5.99 -8.31 11.76
N TYR A 71 -6.48 -7.14 11.36
CA TYR A 71 -6.44 -5.94 12.19
C TYR A 71 -7.70 -5.09 12.06
N SER A 72 -8.04 -4.37 13.13
CA SER A 72 -9.08 -3.32 13.09
C SER A 72 -8.60 -2.12 12.27
N MET A 73 -9.42 -1.68 11.34
CA MET A 73 -9.09 -0.60 10.40
C MET A 73 -9.68 0.74 10.83
N PRO A 74 -9.03 1.86 10.49
CA PRO A 74 -9.64 3.19 10.59
C PRO A 74 -10.95 3.25 9.79
N SER A 75 -11.92 4.06 10.25
CA SER A 75 -13.24 4.19 9.59
C SER A 75 -13.17 4.78 8.19
N ASN A 76 -12.10 5.51 7.87
CA ASN A 76 -11.83 6.08 6.54
C ASN A 76 -10.99 5.16 5.64
N ALA A 77 -10.85 3.88 5.99
CA ALA A 77 -10.19 2.91 5.14
C ALA A 77 -11.14 2.32 4.10
N ILE A 78 -10.68 2.29 2.86
CA ILE A 78 -11.32 1.59 1.75
C ILE A 78 -10.61 0.26 1.59
N ILE A 79 -11.35 -0.82 1.78
CA ILE A 79 -10.83 -2.18 1.72
C ILE A 79 -11.05 -2.73 0.31
N MET A 80 -9.98 -3.16 -0.35
CA MET A 80 -10.02 -3.68 -1.72
C MET A 80 -9.65 -5.17 -1.79
N ARG A 81 -10.35 -5.89 -2.66
CA ARG A 81 -10.10 -7.28 -3.09
C ARG A 81 -9.70 -7.30 -4.56
N PRO A 82 -9.08 -8.39 -5.05
CA PRO A 82 -8.87 -8.56 -6.48
C PRO A 82 -10.15 -8.34 -7.28
N GLY A 83 -10.07 -7.54 -8.34
CA GLY A 83 -11.20 -7.14 -9.19
C GLY A 83 -11.94 -5.87 -8.72
N ASP A 84 -11.72 -5.40 -7.48
CA ASP A 84 -12.34 -4.18 -7.00
C ASP A 84 -11.82 -2.94 -7.75
N ARG A 85 -12.72 -1.97 -7.92
CA ARG A 85 -12.41 -0.66 -8.49
C ARG A 85 -12.98 0.43 -7.61
N VAL A 86 -12.19 1.47 -7.37
CA VAL A 86 -12.65 2.65 -6.64
C VAL A 86 -12.19 3.91 -7.35
N SER A 87 -13.04 4.93 -7.35
CA SER A 87 -12.69 6.26 -7.86
C SER A 87 -12.90 7.29 -6.76
N LEU A 88 -11.85 8.07 -6.48
CA LEU A 88 -11.80 9.07 -5.44
C LEU A 88 -11.17 10.34 -6.03
N LEU A 89 -11.90 11.45 -6.00
CA LEU A 89 -11.42 12.72 -6.54
C LEU A 89 -11.00 12.59 -8.03
N LYS A 90 -9.69 12.70 -8.32
CA LYS A 90 -9.07 12.57 -9.64
C LYS A 90 -8.27 11.26 -9.80
N ILE A 91 -8.48 10.30 -8.89
CA ILE A 91 -7.79 9.02 -8.87
C ILE A 91 -8.78 7.91 -9.12
N SER A 92 -8.40 6.99 -9.99
CA SER A 92 -9.03 5.67 -10.11
C SER A 92 -8.03 4.60 -9.69
N VAL A 93 -8.50 3.59 -8.96
CA VAL A 93 -7.68 2.47 -8.49
C VAL A 93 -8.38 1.18 -8.87
N GLU A 94 -7.62 0.26 -9.44
CA GLU A 94 -8.02 -1.12 -9.67
C GLU A 94 -7.10 -2.03 -8.84
N ALA A 95 -7.68 -3.04 -8.20
CA ALA A 95 -6.94 -4.08 -7.48
C ALA A 95 -6.89 -5.37 -8.30
N PHE A 96 -5.72 -5.99 -8.34
CA PHE A 96 -5.45 -7.25 -9.04
C PHE A 96 -5.00 -8.32 -8.05
N ASP A 97 -5.04 -9.57 -8.49
CA ASP A 97 -4.51 -10.70 -7.72
C ASP A 97 -3.02 -10.50 -7.40
N SER A 98 -2.61 -11.06 -6.27
CA SER A 98 -1.21 -11.20 -5.85
C SER A 98 -0.83 -12.69 -5.92
N SER A 99 0.41 -12.99 -6.27
CA SER A 99 0.94 -14.37 -6.25
C SER A 99 1.30 -14.87 -4.85
N ASP A 100 1.37 -13.97 -3.87
CA ASP A 100 1.55 -14.29 -2.45
C ASP A 100 0.26 -13.98 -1.68
N LEU A 101 0.19 -12.78 -1.08
CA LEU A 101 -0.94 -12.29 -0.31
C LEU A 101 -1.36 -10.90 -0.76
N GLY A 102 -2.63 -10.57 -0.47
CA GLY A 102 -3.24 -9.27 -0.70
C GLY A 102 -3.51 -8.95 -2.17
N VAL A 103 -3.11 -7.75 -2.62
CA VAL A 103 -3.40 -7.25 -3.97
C VAL A 103 -2.25 -6.45 -4.58
N ALA A 104 -2.19 -6.44 -5.91
CA ALA A 104 -1.48 -5.42 -6.67
C ALA A 104 -2.43 -4.27 -7.03
N TYR A 105 -1.93 -3.03 -7.14
CA TYR A 105 -2.74 -1.86 -7.50
C TYR A 105 -2.31 -1.26 -8.84
N MET A 106 -3.29 -0.95 -9.68
CA MET A 106 -3.13 0.02 -10.77
C MET A 106 -3.79 1.33 -10.37
N VAL A 107 -3.00 2.40 -10.30
CA VAL A 107 -3.43 3.73 -9.89
C VAL A 107 -3.35 4.67 -11.09
N TYR A 108 -4.48 5.25 -11.45
CA TYR A 108 -4.60 6.24 -12.51
C TYR A 108 -4.76 7.62 -11.88
N LEU A 109 -3.80 8.52 -12.12
CA LEU A 109 -3.82 9.91 -11.67
C LEU A 109 -3.52 10.83 -12.87
N ASN A 110 -4.57 11.44 -13.43
CA ASN A 110 -4.47 12.24 -14.66
C ASN A 110 -3.78 11.47 -15.81
N ASN A 111 -2.56 11.86 -16.18
CA ASN A 111 -1.72 11.23 -17.21
C ASN A 111 -0.63 10.30 -16.63
N LEU A 112 -0.61 10.08 -15.31
CA LEU A 112 0.33 9.21 -14.63
C LEU A 112 -0.38 7.92 -14.22
N HIS A 113 0.15 6.79 -14.69
CA HIS A 113 -0.34 5.46 -14.35
C HIS A 113 0.75 4.74 -13.56
N ILE A 114 0.44 4.32 -12.33
CA ILE A 114 1.39 3.66 -11.43
C ILE A 114 0.88 2.25 -11.18
N PHE A 115 1.70 1.25 -11.49
CA PHE A 115 1.46 -0.11 -11.09
C PHE A 115 2.31 -0.44 -9.86
N HIS A 116 1.67 -0.64 -8.72
CA HIS A 116 2.30 -1.10 -7.48
C HIS A 116 2.01 -2.59 -7.31
N SER A 117 2.96 -3.44 -7.68
CA SER A 117 2.78 -4.89 -7.73
C SER A 117 2.58 -5.54 -6.36
N GLY A 118 3.00 -4.89 -5.27
CA GLY A 118 3.23 -5.61 -4.01
C GLY A 118 4.12 -6.83 -4.29
N ASP A 119 3.67 -7.99 -3.83
CA ASP A 119 4.34 -9.28 -4.03
C ASP A 119 3.78 -10.12 -5.18
N LEU A 120 3.12 -9.46 -6.15
CA LEU A 120 2.89 -10.04 -7.46
C LEU A 120 4.23 -10.14 -8.22
N SER A 121 4.87 -11.29 -8.11
CA SER A 121 6.20 -11.58 -8.69
C SER A 121 6.27 -13.02 -9.18
N ASP A 122 7.18 -13.26 -10.12
CA ASP A 122 7.62 -14.62 -10.42
C ASP A 122 8.60 -15.07 -9.33
N TRP A 123 8.12 -15.94 -8.44
CA TRP A 123 8.89 -16.46 -7.32
C TRP A 123 9.72 -17.69 -7.70
N SER A 124 9.74 -18.09 -8.97
CA SER A 124 10.47 -19.28 -9.41
C SER A 124 11.97 -19.12 -9.21
N ARG A 125 12.60 -20.13 -8.60
CA ARG A 125 14.05 -20.19 -8.36
C ARG A 125 14.54 -21.63 -8.48
N LYS A 126 15.75 -21.82 -9.03
CA LYS A 126 16.32 -23.15 -9.28
C LYS A 126 16.41 -24.02 -8.03
N GLU A 127 16.56 -23.39 -6.87
CA GLU A 127 16.73 -24.05 -5.57
C GLU A 127 15.40 -24.49 -4.93
N LEU A 128 14.25 -24.04 -5.46
CA LEU A 128 12.93 -24.35 -4.91
C LEU A 128 12.35 -25.65 -5.50
N PRO A 129 11.50 -26.37 -4.72
CA PRO A 129 10.83 -27.57 -5.22
C PRO A 129 9.96 -27.28 -6.46
N PRO A 130 9.77 -28.27 -7.38
CA PRO A 130 8.90 -28.12 -8.55
C PRO A 130 7.47 -27.70 -8.22
N GLU A 131 6.97 -27.99 -7.01
CA GLU A 131 5.65 -27.58 -6.56
C GLU A 131 5.49 -26.07 -6.39
N VAL A 132 6.59 -25.37 -6.12
CA VAL A 132 6.68 -23.90 -5.97
C VAL A 132 7.04 -23.24 -7.31
N ASN A 133 7.85 -23.89 -8.14
CA ASN A 133 8.20 -23.45 -9.50
C ASN A 133 7.12 -23.86 -10.52
N LYS A 134 5.89 -23.39 -10.34
CA LYS A 134 4.78 -23.65 -11.28
C LYS A 134 4.68 -22.59 -12.36
#